data_AF-A0A0F3IEJ1-F1
#
_entry.id   AF-A0A0F3IEJ1-F1
#
_cell.length_a   1.000
_cell.length_b   1.000
_cell.length_c   1.000
_cell.angle_alpha   90.00
_cell.angle_beta   90.00
_cell.angle_gamma   90.00
#
_symmetry.space_group_name_H-M   'P 1'
#
loop_
_entity.id
_entity.type
_entity.pdbx_description
1 polymer ?
#
loop_
_entity_poly.entity_id
_entity_poly.type
_entity_poly.pdbx_seq_one_letter_code
_entity_poly.pdbx_strand_id
1 'polypeptide(L)'
;MKDAPTGKTLKTKKPATDWEALRNMNATEIRAGIDSDLDAQATDDNFWSDAEVVMPKPKQVVTIRLDADLLDWFRKENGYQTRINAILRAYMKANDHRTGHNPSP
;
A
#
# COMPACT_ATOMS: atom_id res chain seq x y z
N MET A 1 -1.90 39.10 -13.88
CA MET A 1 -1.42 38.16 -12.83
C MET A 1 -1.03 36.89 -13.55
N LYS A 2 0.21 36.39 -13.38
CA LYS A 2 0.74 35.21 -14.09
C LYS A 2 0.98 34.13 -13.05
N ASP A 3 0.17 33.09 -13.06
CA ASP A 3 0.29 31.97 -12.14
C ASP A 3 1.46 31.07 -12.55
N ALA A 4 2.41 30.89 -11.64
CA ALA A 4 3.57 30.01 -11.83
C ALA A 4 3.20 28.56 -11.46
N PRO A 5 3.49 27.55 -12.31
CA PRO A 5 3.27 26.16 -11.94
C PRO A 5 4.40 25.71 -11.00
N THR A 6 4.14 25.67 -9.70
CA THR A 6 5.09 25.16 -8.70
C THR A 6 4.94 23.64 -8.60
N GLY A 7 5.52 22.92 -9.55
CA GLY A 7 5.75 21.48 -9.45
C GLY A 7 7.20 21.23 -9.05
N LYS A 8 7.45 20.69 -7.86
CA LYS A 8 8.80 20.21 -7.48
C LYS A 8 9.17 19.07 -8.41
N THR A 9 10.05 19.31 -9.37
CA THR A 9 10.60 18.26 -10.25
C THR A 9 11.43 17.29 -9.39
N LEU A 10 10.91 16.09 -9.17
CA LEU A 10 11.69 14.98 -8.63
C LEU A 10 12.86 14.73 -9.59
N LYS A 11 14.10 14.78 -9.09
CA LYS A 11 15.27 14.40 -9.90
C LYS A 11 15.07 12.96 -10.37
N THR A 12 14.91 12.76 -11.67
CA THR A 12 14.84 11.44 -12.30
C THR A 12 16.16 10.72 -12.06
N LYS A 13 16.19 9.82 -11.06
CA LYS A 13 17.22 8.79 -11.00
C LYS A 13 17.17 8.03 -12.32
N LYS A 14 18.32 7.81 -12.95
CA LYS A 14 18.40 6.91 -14.11
C LYS A 14 17.75 5.58 -13.70
N PRO A 15 16.88 4.98 -14.54
CA PRO A 15 16.36 3.66 -14.27
C PRO A 15 17.56 2.72 -14.10
N ALA A 16 17.58 1.95 -13.01
CA ALA A 16 18.65 0.98 -12.72
C ALA A 16 18.61 -0.24 -13.69
N THR A 17 17.66 -0.23 -14.63
CA THR A 17 17.37 -1.33 -15.53
C THR A 17 17.78 -0.95 -16.95
N ASP A 18 18.63 -1.78 -17.55
CA ASP A 18 18.95 -1.72 -18.98
C ASP A 18 17.84 -2.39 -19.80
N TRP A 19 16.98 -1.55 -20.36
CA TRP A 19 15.82 -1.99 -21.13
C TRP A 19 16.17 -2.50 -22.52
N GLU A 20 17.30 -2.10 -23.09
CA GLU A 20 17.72 -2.54 -24.42
C GLU A 20 18.31 -3.95 -24.35
N ALA A 21 19.15 -4.21 -23.35
CA ALA A 21 19.64 -5.54 -23.05
C ALA A 21 18.49 -6.53 -22.78
N LEU A 22 17.51 -6.13 -21.95
CA LEU A 22 16.36 -6.98 -21.62
C LEU A 22 15.52 -7.34 -22.86
N ARG A 23 15.30 -6.39 -23.78
CA ARG A 23 14.54 -6.64 -25.01
C ARG A 23 15.22 -7.61 -25.97
N ASN A 24 16.54 -7.66 -25.96
CA ASN A 24 17.34 -8.51 -26.83
C ASN A 24 17.69 -9.87 -26.19
N MET A 25 17.36 -10.08 -24.91
CA MET A 25 17.64 -11.31 -24.18
C MET A 25 16.84 -12.48 -24.77
N ASN A 26 17.50 -13.62 -24.96
CA ASN A 26 16.87 -14.79 -25.55
C ASN A 26 16.18 -15.67 -24.49
N ALA A 27 15.27 -16.55 -24.93
CA ALA A 27 14.48 -17.40 -24.04
C ALA A 27 15.31 -18.41 -23.22
N THR A 28 16.54 -18.74 -23.66
CA THR A 28 17.45 -19.60 -22.91
C THR A 28 18.11 -18.87 -21.75
N GLU A 29 18.53 -17.62 -21.95
CA GLU A 29 19.06 -16.76 -20.90
C GLU A 29 18.01 -16.41 -19.84
N ILE A 30 16.76 -16.17 -20.26
CA ILE A 30 15.64 -15.93 -19.34
C ILE A 30 15.42 -17.14 -18.41
N ARG A 31 15.43 -18.36 -18.98
CA ARG A 31 15.25 -19.59 -18.18
C ARG A 31 16.42 -19.81 -17.22
N ALA A 32 17.65 -19.63 -17.69
CA ALA A 32 18.83 -19.73 -16.82
C ALA A 32 18.77 -18.72 -15.66
N GLY A 33 18.25 -17.51 -15.92
CA GLY A 33 18.00 -16.51 -14.87
C GLY A 33 16.99 -17.01 -13.83
N ILE A 34 15.85 -17.53 -14.26
CA ILE A 34 14.81 -18.10 -13.37
C ILE A 34 15.39 -19.26 -12.55
N ASP A 35 16.09 -20.20 -13.18
CA ASP A 35 16.66 -21.37 -12.51
C ASP A 35 17.73 -21.01 -11.48
N SER A 36 18.42 -19.88 -11.68
CA SER A 36 19.46 -19.37 -10.77
C SER A 36 18.93 -18.50 -9.63
N ASP A 37 17.68 -18.02 -9.74
CA ASP A 37 17.08 -17.08 -8.79
C ASP A 37 16.33 -17.84 -7.68
N LEU A 38 16.88 -17.76 -6.46
CA LEU A 38 16.29 -18.38 -5.28
C LEU A 38 14.93 -17.78 -4.88
N ASP A 39 14.64 -16.54 -5.27
CA ASP A 39 13.36 -15.88 -5.00
C ASP A 39 12.30 -16.25 -6.05
N ALA A 40 12.72 -16.79 -7.21
CA ALA A 40 11.83 -17.20 -8.32
C ALA A 40 11.32 -18.65 -8.19
N GLN A 41 11.29 -19.20 -6.98
CA GLN A 41 10.78 -20.55 -6.74
C GLN A 41 9.29 -20.66 -7.10
N ALA A 42 8.91 -21.80 -7.68
CA ALA A 42 7.52 -22.11 -7.95
C ALA A 42 6.72 -22.14 -6.63
N THR A 43 5.60 -21.43 -6.58
CA THR A 43 4.66 -21.51 -5.45
C THR A 43 3.77 -22.74 -5.63
N ASP A 44 3.52 -23.47 -4.54
CA ASP A 44 2.65 -24.67 -4.52
C ASP A 44 1.30 -24.36 -3.83
N ASP A 45 0.40 -25.35 -3.81
CA ASP A 45 -0.92 -25.17 -3.18
C ASP A 45 -0.81 -24.88 -1.67
N ASN A 46 0.23 -25.41 -0.99
CA ASN A 46 0.49 -25.12 0.42
C ASN A 46 0.91 -23.67 0.65
N PHE A 47 1.68 -23.08 -0.27
CA PHE A 47 2.02 -21.66 -0.21
C PHE A 47 0.76 -20.78 -0.18
N TRP A 48 -0.30 -21.18 -0.87
CA TRP A 48 -1.55 -20.43 -0.95
C TRP A 48 -2.61 -20.84 0.09
N SER A 49 -2.37 -21.86 0.91
CA SER A 49 -3.42 -22.41 1.81
C SER A 49 -3.93 -21.41 2.85
N ASP A 50 -3.04 -20.53 3.33
CA ASP A 50 -3.35 -19.51 4.34
C ASP A 50 -3.52 -18.11 3.73
N ALA A 51 -3.48 -17.99 2.40
CA ALA A 51 -3.53 -16.71 1.71
C ALA A 51 -4.96 -16.13 1.74
N GLU A 52 -5.13 -14.99 2.40
CA GLU A 52 -6.40 -14.26 2.40
C GLU A 52 -6.52 -13.38 1.14
N VAL A 53 -7.54 -13.65 0.31
CA VAL A 53 -7.87 -12.78 -0.83
C VAL A 53 -8.50 -11.49 -0.32
N VAL A 54 -7.69 -10.43 -0.23
CA VAL A 54 -8.16 -9.10 0.16
C VAL A 54 -8.49 -8.28 -1.08
N MET A 55 -9.79 -8.12 -1.38
CA MET A 55 -10.23 -7.16 -2.40
C MET A 55 -10.11 -5.73 -1.85
N PRO A 56 -9.28 -4.85 -2.46
CA PRO A 56 -9.09 -3.50 -1.96
C PRO A 56 -10.39 -2.72 -2.12
N LYS A 57 -11.05 -2.40 -1.00
CA LYS A 57 -12.23 -1.52 -1.02
C LYS A 57 -11.77 -0.09 -1.35
N PRO A 58 -12.40 0.60 -2.31
CA PRO A 58 -12.06 1.99 -2.61
C PRO A 58 -12.30 2.83 -1.35
N LYS A 59 -11.30 3.64 -1.00
CA LYS A 59 -11.43 4.60 0.11
C LYS A 59 -12.30 5.75 -0.37
N GLN A 60 -13.32 6.10 0.40
CA GLN A 60 -14.08 7.32 0.14
C GLN A 60 -13.28 8.53 0.62
N VAL A 61 -13.15 9.54 -0.23
CA VAL A 61 -12.52 10.80 0.14
C VAL A 61 -13.53 11.62 0.93
N VAL A 62 -13.21 11.89 2.19
CA VAL A 62 -14.00 12.73 3.08
C VAL A 62 -13.15 13.89 3.59
N THR A 63 -13.74 15.09 3.63
CA THR A 63 -13.10 16.27 4.21
C THR A 63 -13.61 16.42 5.63
N ILE A 64 -12.72 16.26 6.61
CA ILE A 64 -13.03 16.43 8.04
C ILE A 64 -12.13 17.51 8.64
N ARG A 65 -12.62 18.18 9.68
CA ARG A 65 -11.81 19.13 10.47
C ARG A 65 -11.18 18.36 11.63
N LEU A 66 -9.88 18.54 11.81
CA LEU A 66 -9.11 18.02 12.94
C LEU A 66 -8.42 19.19 13.61
N ASP A 67 -8.15 19.06 14.91
CA ASP A 67 -7.38 20.06 15.65
C ASP A 67 -5.96 20.18 15.09
N ALA A 68 -5.42 21.40 15.14
CA ALA A 68 -4.14 21.73 14.51
C ALA A 68 -2.97 20.98 15.19
N ASP A 69 -2.98 20.92 16.52
CA ASP A 69 -1.99 20.22 17.34
C ASP A 69 -2.00 18.70 17.10
N LEU A 70 -3.19 18.11 16.98
CA LEU A 70 -3.37 16.70 16.64
C LEU A 70 -2.79 16.40 15.26
N LEU A 71 -3.10 17.25 14.28
CA LEU A 71 -2.59 17.09 12.92
C LEU A 71 -1.07 17.23 12.87
N ASP A 72 -0.50 18.19 13.61
CA ASP A 72 0.94 18.41 13.70
C ASP A 72 1.64 17.22 14.36
N TRP A 73 1.03 16.63 15.40
CA TRP A 73 1.54 15.40 16.01
C TRP A 73 1.56 14.24 15.01
N PHE A 74 0.46 14.03 14.28
CA PHE A 74 0.35 12.97 13.28
C PHE A 74 1.35 13.14 12.11
N ARG A 75 1.61 14.38 11.69
CA ARG A 75 2.54 14.70 10.61
C ARG A 75 4.02 14.45 10.93
N LYS A 76 4.37 14.16 12.19
CA LYS A 76 5.73 13.75 12.56
C LYS A 76 6.16 12.45 11.88
N GLU A 77 5.20 11.62 11.48
CA GLU A 77 5.44 10.36 10.80
C GLU A 77 4.86 10.36 9.38
N ASN A 78 5.52 9.64 8.49
CA ASN A 78 5.03 9.43 7.12
C ASN A 78 3.75 8.57 7.14
N GLY A 79 2.82 8.85 6.21
CA GLY A 79 1.60 8.04 6.08
C GLY A 79 0.52 8.34 7.12
N TYR A 80 0.54 9.52 7.75
CA TYR A 80 -0.39 9.92 8.80
C TYR A 80 -1.88 9.73 8.47
N GLN A 81 -2.30 9.93 7.22
CA GLN A 81 -3.68 9.68 6.78
C GLN A 81 -4.08 8.20 6.94
N THR A 82 -3.18 7.27 6.61
CA THR A 82 -3.39 5.84 6.78
C THR A 82 -3.48 5.49 8.27
N ARG A 83 -2.64 6.12 9.11
CA ARG A 83 -2.66 5.94 10.56
C ARG A 83 -3.96 6.44 11.19
N ILE A 84 -4.45 7.62 10.80
CA ILE A 84 -5.76 8.15 11.23
C ILE A 84 -6.86 7.14 10.89
N ASN A 85 -6.91 6.65 9.66
CA ASN A 85 -7.91 5.67 9.24
C ASN A 85 -7.82 4.34 10.02
N ALA A 86 -6.61 3.88 10.34
CA ALA A 86 -6.41 2.68 11.15
C ALA A 86 -6.94 2.85 12.59
N ILE A 87 -6.69 4.00 13.20
CA ILE A 87 -7.19 4.34 14.54
C ILE A 87 -8.71 4.39 14.57
N LEU A 88 -9.33 5.09 13.61
CA LEU A 88 -10.79 5.17 13.51
C LEU A 88 -11.42 3.78 13.34
N ARG A 89 -10.80 2.91 12.52
CA ARG A 89 -11.25 1.53 12.33
C ARG A 89 -11.12 0.69 13.60
N ALA A 90 -10.02 0.83 14.33
CA ALA A 90 -9.82 0.12 15.59
C ALA A 90 -10.86 0.55 16.64
N TYR A 91 -11.12 1.86 16.74
CA TYR A 91 -12.17 2.40 17.62
C TYR A 91 -13.55 1.88 17.24
N MET A 92 -13.90 1.90 15.95
CA MET A 92 -15.16 1.36 15.45
C MET A 92 -15.33 -0.11 15.85
N LYS A 93 -14.34 -0.97 15.59
CA LYS A 93 -14.38 -2.39 15.98
C LYS A 93 -14.55 -2.58 17.49
N ALA A 94 -13.78 -1.85 18.28
CA ALA A 94 -13.85 -1.94 19.75
C ALA A 94 -15.21 -1.50 20.31
N ASN A 95 -15.89 -0.58 19.63
CA ASN A 95 -17.21 -0.11 20.06
C ASN A 95 -18.35 -0.99 19.53
N ASP A 96 -18.18 -1.61 18.36
CA ASP A 96 -19.14 -2.56 17.77
C ASP A 96 -19.33 -3.81 18.65
N HIS A 97 -18.25 -4.29 19.27
CA HIS A 97 -18.31 -5.38 20.26
C HIS A 97 -19.07 -5.02 21.55
N ARG A 98 -19.28 -3.73 21.86
CA ARG A 98 -20.09 -3.31 23.04
C ARG A 98 -21.57 -3.18 22.71
N THR A 99 -21.92 -2.99 21.44
CA THR A 99 -23.31 -2.79 21.00
C THR A 99 -24.02 -4.07 20.54
N GLY A 100 -23.32 -5.22 20.54
CA GLY A 100 -23.84 -6.51 20.10
C GLY A 100 -24.53 -7.40 21.16
N HIS A 101 -24.76 -6.93 22.38
CA HIS A 101 -25.52 -7.71 23.39
C HIS A 101 -26.85 -7.05 23.72
N ASN A 102 -27.86 -7.35 22.90
CA ASN A 102 -29.25 -7.28 23.33
C ASN A 102 -29.89 -8.65 23.05
N PRO A 103 -29.90 -9.59 24.02
CA PRO A 103 -30.74 -10.77 23.92
C PRO A 103 -32.15 -10.39 24.38
N SER A 104 -33.13 -10.51 23.50
CA SER A 104 -34.55 -10.55 23.88
C SER A 104 -35.38 -11.06 22.69
N PRO A 105 -36.53 -11.69 22.96
CA PRO A 105 -36.74 -12.98 23.61
C PRO A 105 -37.02 -14.10 22.59
#